data_AF-A0A0P1MMH6-F1
#
_entry.id   AF-A0A0P1MMH6-F1
#
_cell.length_a   1.000
_cell.length_b   1.000
_cell.length_c   1.000
_cell.angle_alpha   90.00
_cell.angle_beta   90.00
_cell.angle_gamma   90.00
#
_symmetry.space_group_name_H-M   'P 1'
#
loop_
_entity.id
_entity.type
_entity.pdbx_description
1 polymer ?
#
loop_
_entity_poly.entity_id
_entity_poly.type
_entity_poly.pdbx_seq_one_letter_code
_entity_poly.pdbx_strand_id
1 'polypeptide(L)'
;MFFNGIEEKNGIKCAKLNLDANLSISGQGTIQGMNYGLEGEGKSVGDLWVDLKTGLVVHSETETEMEMAMGITGQVEMTLPMNQKFKSIVSLLAPVK
;
A
#
# COMPACT_ATOMS: atom_id res chain seq x y z
N MET A 1 12.78 2.23 -3.79
CA MET A 1 12.98 2.81 -2.44
C MET A 1 14.40 3.33 -2.32
N PHE A 2 14.61 4.51 -1.75
CA PHE A 2 15.95 5.11 -1.63
C PHE A 2 16.12 5.86 -0.30
N PHE A 3 17.35 5.92 0.19
CA PHE A 3 17.70 6.58 1.45
C PHE A 3 17.66 8.10 1.31
N ASN A 4 17.02 8.76 2.27
CA ASN A 4 16.85 10.22 2.33
C ASN A 4 17.25 10.76 3.71
N GLY A 5 18.35 10.26 4.26
CA GLY A 5 18.96 10.83 5.46
C GLY A 5 18.50 10.20 6.77
N ILE A 6 18.99 10.79 7.85
CA ILE A 6 18.72 10.36 9.22
C ILE A 6 17.93 11.47 9.90
N GLU A 7 16.84 11.09 10.56
CA GLU A 7 16.05 12.03 11.35
C GLU A 7 15.46 11.36 12.58
N GLU A 8 14.96 12.18 13.51
CA GLU A 8 14.28 11.70 14.70
C GLU A 8 12.77 11.63 14.44
N LYS A 9 12.16 10.47 14.71
CA LYS A 9 10.70 10.28 14.66
C LYS A 9 10.28 9.55 15.91
N ASN A 10 9.30 10.10 16.63
CA ASN A 10 8.82 9.57 17.92
C ASN A 10 9.95 9.35 18.95
N GLY A 11 10.96 10.24 18.98
CA GLY A 11 12.12 10.12 19.86
C GLY A 11 13.13 9.02 19.48
N ILE A 12 12.94 8.38 18.32
CA ILE A 12 13.82 7.32 17.80
C ILE A 12 14.60 7.86 16.60
N LYS A 13 15.91 7.65 16.61
CA LYS A 13 16.80 7.99 15.48
C LYS A 13 16.59 7.00 14.34
N CYS A 14 16.01 7.46 13.25
CA CYS A 14 15.58 6.65 12.11
C CYS A 14 16.37 6.99 10.85
N ALA A 15 16.55 6.02 9.97
CA ALA A 15 16.77 6.28 8.55
C ALA A 15 15.42 6.63 7.92
N LYS A 16 15.36 7.79 7.25
CA LYS A 16 14.26 8.10 6.35
C LYS A 16 14.53 7.50 4.98
N LEU A 17 13.52 6.84 4.44
CA LEU A 17 13.54 6.21 3.14
C LEU A 17 12.34 6.72 2.34
N ASN A 18 12.54 7.09 1.08
CA ASN A 18 11.42 7.36 0.18
C ASN A 18 11.02 6.08 -0.55
N LEU A 19 9.73 5.81 -0.55
CA LEU A 19 9.06 4.80 -1.34
C LEU A 19 8.58 5.45 -2.65
N ASP A 20 8.93 4.83 -3.76
CA ASP A 20 8.29 5.01 -5.06
C ASP A 20 8.21 3.60 -5.64
N ALA A 21 7.00 3.06 -5.73
CA ALA A 21 6.73 1.69 -6.13
C ALA A 21 5.50 1.64 -7.04
N ASN A 22 5.64 0.91 -8.16
CA ASN A 22 4.51 0.53 -8.99
C ASN A 22 3.88 -0.76 -8.43
N LEU A 23 2.56 -0.83 -8.49
CA LEU A 23 1.76 -1.96 -8.05
C LEU A 23 1.07 -2.58 -9.28
N SER A 24 1.04 -3.90 -9.31
CA SER A 24 0.19 -4.66 -10.24
C SER A 24 -0.75 -5.50 -9.39
N ILE A 25 -2.04 -5.42 -9.69
CA ILE A 25 -3.11 -6.12 -8.99
C ILE A 25 -3.72 -7.12 -9.95
N SER A 26 -3.77 -8.37 -9.52
CA SER A 26 -4.49 -9.44 -10.19
C SER A 26 -5.22 -10.29 -9.16
N GLY A 27 -6.47 -10.61 -9.43
CA GLY A 27 -7.29 -11.45 -8.57
C GLY A 27 -8.35 -12.18 -9.36
N GLN A 28 -8.73 -13.35 -8.89
CA GLN A 28 -9.82 -14.12 -9.48
C GLN A 28 -10.57 -14.85 -8.37
N GLY A 29 -11.86 -15.08 -8.58
CA GLY A 29 -12.66 -15.84 -7.63
C GLY A 29 -14.09 -16.03 -8.07
N THR A 30 -14.93 -16.41 -7.12
CA THR A 30 -16.35 -16.67 -7.36
C THR A 30 -17.19 -15.96 -6.30
N ILE A 31 -18.20 -15.19 -6.73
CA ILE A 31 -19.17 -14.50 -5.86
C ILE A 31 -20.57 -14.97 -6.26
N GLN A 32 -21.29 -15.58 -5.31
CA GLN A 32 -22.65 -16.10 -5.53
C GLN A 32 -22.78 -17.02 -6.76
N GLY A 33 -21.75 -17.82 -7.05
CA GLY A 33 -21.71 -18.73 -8.21
C GLY A 33 -21.32 -18.07 -9.54
N MET A 34 -21.07 -16.76 -9.56
CA MET A 34 -20.51 -16.05 -10.72
C MET A 34 -18.99 -15.90 -10.57
N ASN A 35 -18.26 -16.03 -11.66
CA ASN A 35 -16.81 -15.84 -11.64
C ASN A 35 -16.49 -14.35 -11.75
N TYR A 36 -15.51 -13.89 -11.00
CA TYR A 36 -14.97 -12.55 -11.16
C TYR A 36 -13.46 -12.59 -11.39
N GLY A 37 -12.99 -11.66 -12.22
CA GLY A 37 -11.58 -11.31 -12.38
C GLY A 37 -11.38 -9.85 -11.97
N LEU A 38 -10.25 -9.56 -11.34
CA LEU A 38 -9.82 -8.24 -10.95
C LEU A 38 -8.44 -8.03 -11.56
N GLU A 39 -8.28 -6.97 -12.34
CA GLU A 39 -6.98 -6.53 -12.85
C GLU A 39 -6.82 -5.05 -12.56
N GLY A 40 -5.60 -4.60 -12.37
CA GLY A 40 -5.33 -3.19 -12.17
C GLY A 40 -3.86 -2.89 -11.97
N GLU A 41 -3.57 -1.60 -11.99
CA GLU A 41 -2.24 -1.06 -11.74
C GLU A 41 -2.36 0.08 -10.75
N GLY A 42 -1.25 0.41 -10.10
CA GLY A 42 -1.23 1.53 -9.18
C GLY A 42 0.17 2.03 -8.92
N LYS A 43 0.24 3.15 -8.22
CA LYS A 43 1.48 3.74 -7.75
C LYS A 43 1.35 4.05 -6.26
N SER A 44 2.34 3.62 -5.50
CA SER A 44 2.49 3.94 -4.08
C SER A 44 3.75 4.77 -3.89
N VAL A 45 3.58 5.97 -3.34
CA VAL A 45 4.68 6.88 -3.00
C VAL A 45 4.60 7.25 -1.54
N GLY A 46 5.74 7.50 -0.90
CA GLY A 46 5.71 7.92 0.50
C GLY A 46 7.05 7.87 1.19
N ASP A 47 6.99 7.96 2.50
CA ASP A 47 8.13 7.98 3.39
C ASP A 47 8.04 6.87 4.42
N LEU A 48 9.17 6.23 4.68
CA LEU A 48 9.35 5.24 5.74
C LEU A 48 10.44 5.70 6.69
N TRP A 49 10.20 5.55 7.98
CA TRP A 49 11.16 5.78 9.05
C TRP A 49 11.52 4.45 9.68
N VAL A 50 12.78 4.05 9.55
CA VAL A 50 13.27 2.77 10.08
C VAL A 50 14.28 3.04 11.18
N ASP A 51 14.07 2.48 12.36
CA ASP A 51 15.02 2.58 13.47
C ASP A 51 16.37 1.97 13.05
N LEU A 52 17.42 2.78 13.11
CA LEU A 52 18.77 2.36 12.74
C LEU A 52 19.34 1.26 13.64
N LYS A 53 18.82 1.12 14.86
CA LYS A 53 19.30 0.10 15.81
C LYS A 53 18.64 -1.26 15.59
N THR A 54 17.32 -1.27 15.42
CA THR A 54 16.53 -2.51 15.39
C THR A 54 16.10 -2.93 13.98
N GLY A 55 16.17 -2.02 13.00
CA GLY A 55 15.64 -2.26 11.65
C GLY A 55 14.11 -2.23 11.57
N LEU A 56 13.41 -1.86 12.65
CA LEU A 56 11.95 -1.81 12.68
C LEU A 56 11.43 -0.52 12.04
N VAL A 57 10.31 -0.62 11.32
CA VAL A 57 9.57 0.56 10.83
C VAL A 57 8.94 1.25 12.03
N VAL A 58 9.41 2.45 12.34
CA VAL A 58 8.88 3.32 13.41
C VAL A 58 7.66 4.08 12.91
N HIS A 59 7.68 4.50 11.65
CA HIS A 59 6.60 5.25 11.04
C HIS A 59 6.58 5.04 9.53
N SER A 60 5.41 5.09 8.92
CA SER A 60 5.26 5.20 7.47
C SER A 60 4.11 6.12 7.11
N GLU A 61 4.30 6.87 6.05
CA GLU A 61 3.27 7.70 5.43
C GLU A 61 3.29 7.41 3.94
N THR A 62 2.21 6.84 3.42
CA THR A 62 2.14 6.44 2.01
C THR A 62 0.84 6.91 1.39
N GLU A 63 0.93 7.35 0.16
CA GLU A 63 -0.21 7.67 -0.70
C GLU A 63 -0.21 6.67 -1.84
N THR A 64 -1.33 6.00 -2.02
CA THR A 64 -1.50 4.97 -3.04
C THR A 64 -2.68 5.33 -3.91
N GLU A 65 -2.44 5.33 -5.22
CA GLU A 65 -3.42 5.51 -6.27
C GLU A 65 -3.47 4.24 -7.11
N MET A 66 -4.68 3.75 -7.38
CA MET A 66 -4.91 2.51 -8.12
C MET A 66 -6.05 2.69 -9.10
N GLU A 67 -5.86 2.18 -10.31
CA GLU A 67 -6.88 2.02 -11.33
C GLU A 67 -7.10 0.52 -11.55
N MET A 68 -8.34 0.08 -11.42
CA MET A 68 -8.71 -1.33 -11.45
C MET A 68 -9.93 -1.54 -12.35
N ALA A 69 -10.05 -2.74 -12.89
CA ALA A 69 -11.23 -3.22 -13.58
C ALA A 69 -11.63 -4.58 -12.98
N MET A 70 -12.89 -4.71 -12.59
CA MET A 70 -13.47 -5.98 -12.19
C MET A 70 -14.37 -6.48 -13.31
N GLY A 71 -14.08 -7.66 -13.86
CA GLY A 71 -14.95 -8.38 -14.78
C GLY A 71 -15.74 -9.44 -14.03
N ILE A 72 -17.05 -9.51 -14.21
CA ILE A 72 -17.92 -10.58 -13.73
C ILE A 72 -18.42 -11.37 -14.95
N THR A 73 -18.33 -12.69 -14.88
CA THR A 73 -18.73 -13.63 -15.94
C THR A 73 -19.62 -14.73 -15.36
N GLY A 74 -20.61 -15.19 -16.13
CA GLY A 74 -21.61 -16.17 -15.69
C GLY A 74 -22.98 -15.92 -16.31
N GLN A 75 -24.04 -15.86 -15.50
CA GLN A 75 -25.39 -15.51 -15.98
C GLN A 75 -25.52 -14.04 -16.41
N VAL A 76 -24.68 -13.16 -15.87
CA VAL A 76 -24.61 -11.74 -16.23
C VAL A 76 -23.14 -11.42 -16.50
N GLU A 77 -22.88 -10.78 -17.63
CA GLU A 77 -21.56 -10.24 -17.97
C GLU A 77 -21.53 -8.75 -17.64
N MET A 78 -20.54 -8.34 -16.85
CA MET A 78 -20.40 -6.95 -16.46
C MET A 78 -18.92 -6.62 -16.23
N THR A 79 -18.50 -5.42 -16.63
CA THR A 79 -17.18 -4.87 -16.29
C THR A 79 -17.36 -3.57 -15.53
N LEU A 80 -16.68 -3.46 -14.40
CA LEU A 80 -16.75 -2.32 -13.50
C LEU A 80 -15.36 -1.69 -13.36
N PRO A 81 -15.11 -0.50 -13.94
CA PRO A 81 -13.92 0.26 -13.66
C PRO A 81 -14.00 0.87 -12.25
N MET A 82 -12.86 0.91 -11.56
CA MET A 82 -12.73 1.41 -10.19
C MET A 82 -11.42 2.17 -10.04
N ASN A 83 -11.51 3.43 -9.62
CA ASN A 83 -10.35 4.22 -9.22
C ASN A 83 -10.37 4.41 -7.71
N GLN A 84 -9.25 4.14 -7.06
CA GLN A 84 -9.11 4.28 -5.61
C GLN A 84 -7.86 5.10 -5.28
N LYS A 85 -8.01 6.01 -4.33
CA LYS A 85 -6.90 6.74 -3.73
C LYS A 85 -7.01 6.63 -2.22
N PHE A 86 -5.94 6.22 -1.56
CA PHE A 86 -5.90 6.19 -0.10
C PHE A 86 -4.56 6.65 0.44
N LYS A 87 -4.61 7.25 1.64
CA LYS A 87 -3.45 7.60 2.43
C LYS A 87 -3.38 6.68 3.63
N SER A 88 -2.24 6.03 3.82
CA SER A 88 -1.97 5.18 4.98
C SER A 88 -0.89 5.82 5.84
N ILE A 89 -1.17 5.93 7.13
CA ILE A 89 -0.20 6.34 8.14
C ILE A 89 -0.14 5.21 9.16
N VAL A 90 1.05 4.63 9.34
CA VAL A 90 1.30 3.62 10.36
C VAL A 90 2.37 4.15 11.29
N SER A 91 2.12 4.05 12.59
CA SER A 91 3.07 4.48 13.62
C SER A 91 3.25 3.38 14.63
N LEU A 92 4.51 3.08 14.96
CA LEU A 92 4.83 2.25 16.10
C LEU A 92 4.42 3.02 17.37
N LEU A 93 3.39 2.52 18.05
CA LEU A 93 3.05 2.98 19.40
C LEU A 93 4.17 2.50 20.32
N ALA A 94 4.68 3.39 21.17
CA ALA A 94 5.79 3.10 22.07
C ALA A 94 5.59 1.75 22.80
N PRO A 95 6.67 0.99 23.09
CA PRO A 95 6.54 -0.19 23.93
C PRO A 95 5.90 0.24 25.25
N VAL A 96 4.83 -0.46 25.63
CA VAL A 96 4.25 -0.35 26.97
C VAL A 96 5.40 -0.63 27.95
N LYS A 97 5.76 0.38 28.74
CA LYS A 97 6.78 0.27 29.80
C LYS A 97 6.38 -0.78 30.83
#